data_AF-A0A657AG30-F1
#
_entry.id   AF-A0A657AG30-F1
#
_cell.length_a   1.000
_cell.length_b   1.000
_cell.length_c   1.000
_cell.angle_alpha   90.00
_cell.angle_beta   90.00
_cell.angle_gamma   90.00
#
_symmetry.space_group_name_H-M   'P 1'
#
loop_
_entity.id
_entity.type
_entity.pdbx_description
1 polymer ?
#
loop_
_entity_poly.entity_id
_entity_poly.type
_entity_poly.pdbx_seq_one_letter_code
_entity_poly.pdbx_strand_id
1 'polypeptide(L)'
;MKLFSIFLCILISLFSSSAFSLESKTFCVWDPVGRSGPVMTFYSDVIPRAQAWGLKLKFVAYTEETDVVKQFKAGNCEAAVLTSILSRQFVKFAGTMDAIGAINSEKGLELAIATLSRSRAGKLMIENNYEVVTTFPVGSMYAFVKDRSIDTIDEFSGQKIAILNNDPQMYKFASLSKSKPVTVTLSNFADKFKTGEVDIVIMPALAYNTFELYEGLADKGGIIDYRLYYGMLQTIARRDQFPEDFGNKMRNYMLTRMKAMNKMVVDAEEEIPKHYWIKTNQFVKDEIDHFSKRIRLALQDDQINNPTALKLFWKIRCRLDPSRGECKAPPKVVSKRVKKNNIEKQKAQADAAAKKKLEAERIAHAKKAEAERLAKQRAEEEKRLQEQKEQEQRKLEEEKQLLAQQQQEQARLEEERRIEEQRIAQEKLKLEEEKKALEQERIVLEQAKNELEKKESWSLWDFLFGWI
;
A
#
# COMPACT_ATOMS: atom_id res chain seq x y z
N MET A 1 -44.38 -59.30 23.51
CA MET A 1 -43.47 -58.96 22.38
C MET A 1 -43.75 -57.58 21.79
N LYS A 2 -44.93 -57.28 21.19
CA LYS A 2 -45.16 -55.99 20.49
C LYS A 2 -44.87 -54.71 21.32
N LEU A 3 -45.22 -54.65 22.62
CA LEU A 3 -44.89 -53.50 23.48
C LEU A 3 -43.38 -53.27 23.67
N PHE A 4 -42.58 -54.34 23.73
CA PHE A 4 -41.14 -54.24 23.95
C PHE A 4 -40.41 -53.66 22.73
N SER A 5 -40.85 -54.02 21.51
CA SER A 5 -40.35 -53.40 20.28
C SER A 5 -40.66 -51.90 20.20
N ILE A 6 -41.84 -51.47 20.63
CA ILE A 6 -42.20 -50.03 20.65
C ILE A 6 -41.31 -49.27 21.64
N PHE A 7 -41.10 -49.81 22.84
CA PHE A 7 -40.22 -49.19 23.84
C PHE A 7 -38.76 -49.11 23.37
N LEU A 8 -38.26 -50.15 22.67
CA LEU A 8 -36.92 -50.18 22.10
C LEU A 8 -36.74 -49.15 20.97
N CYS A 9 -37.74 -48.99 20.09
CA CYS A 9 -37.72 -47.96 19.03
C CYS A 9 -37.71 -46.54 19.61
N ILE A 10 -38.48 -46.27 20.68
CA ILE A 10 -38.46 -44.96 21.36
C ILE A 10 -37.09 -44.72 22.00
N LEU A 11 -36.50 -45.73 22.66
CA LEU A 11 -35.17 -45.61 23.27
C LEU A 11 -34.06 -45.33 22.23
N ILE A 12 -34.15 -45.94 21.04
CA ILE A 12 -33.20 -45.67 19.93
C ILE A 12 -33.39 -44.26 19.35
N SER A 13 -34.62 -43.73 19.28
CA SER A 13 -34.86 -42.36 18.82
C SER A 13 -34.29 -41.28 19.76
N LEU A 14 -34.16 -41.59 21.06
CA LEU A 14 -33.51 -40.73 22.05
C LEU A 14 -31.96 -40.72 21.92
N PHE A 15 -31.37 -41.69 21.23
CA PHE A 15 -29.98 -41.66 20.77
C PHE A 15 -29.83 -40.98 19.40
N SER A 16 -30.66 -39.97 19.13
CA SER A 16 -30.40 -38.96 18.10
C SER A 16 -29.08 -38.26 18.43
N SER A 17 -27.99 -38.84 17.93
CA SER A 17 -26.63 -38.34 18.16
C SER A 17 -26.55 -36.94 17.60
N SER A 18 -26.45 -35.94 18.49
CA SER A 18 -26.17 -34.57 18.11
C SER A 18 -24.89 -34.57 17.29
N ALA A 19 -25.03 -34.45 15.97
CA ALA A 19 -23.89 -34.26 15.08
C ALA A 19 -23.25 -32.94 15.49
N PHE A 20 -22.17 -33.02 16.27
CA PHE A 20 -21.40 -31.87 16.73
C PHE A 20 -20.75 -31.23 15.50
N SER A 21 -21.51 -30.34 14.86
CA SER A 21 -21.04 -29.53 13.75
C SER A 21 -19.91 -28.66 14.29
N LEU A 22 -18.71 -28.88 13.77
CA LEU A 22 -17.52 -28.15 14.21
C LEU A 22 -17.72 -26.65 13.97
N GLU A 23 -17.55 -25.85 15.02
CA GLU A 23 -17.78 -24.41 14.94
C GLU A 23 -16.73 -23.78 14.02
N SER A 24 -17.19 -23.12 12.94
CA SER A 24 -16.28 -22.52 11.97
C SER A 24 -15.66 -21.24 12.54
N LYS A 25 -14.32 -21.14 12.53
CA LYS A 25 -13.58 -19.95 12.99
C LYS A 25 -12.55 -19.53 11.96
N THR A 26 -12.57 -18.25 11.61
CA THR A 26 -11.73 -17.66 10.55
C THR A 26 -10.55 -16.93 11.19
N PHE A 27 -9.33 -17.24 10.73
CA PHE A 27 -8.12 -16.54 11.18
C PHE A 27 -7.60 -15.73 10.00
N CYS A 28 -7.40 -14.44 10.22
CA CYS A 28 -6.64 -13.58 9.33
C CYS A 28 -5.16 -13.79 9.67
N VAL A 29 -4.39 -14.42 8.79
CA VAL A 29 -3.00 -14.77 9.04
C VAL A 29 -2.10 -13.89 8.20
N TRP A 30 -1.22 -13.13 8.83
CA TRP A 30 -0.13 -12.48 8.09
C TRP A 30 0.93 -13.50 7.70
N ASP A 31 1.30 -13.49 6.41
CA ASP A 31 2.45 -14.20 5.87
C ASP A 31 3.01 -13.39 4.69
N PRO A 32 4.30 -13.01 4.67
CA PRO A 32 4.87 -12.19 3.59
C PRO A 32 4.84 -12.85 2.21
N VAL A 33 4.82 -14.19 2.14
CA VAL A 33 4.69 -14.97 0.89
C VAL A 33 3.21 -15.27 0.57
N GLY A 34 2.30 -14.99 1.50
CA GLY A 34 0.87 -15.25 1.36
C GLY A 34 0.51 -16.71 1.61
N ARG A 35 -0.41 -17.27 0.79
CA ARG A 35 -1.08 -18.54 1.09
C ARG A 35 -0.15 -19.75 1.19
N SER A 36 0.95 -19.76 0.44
CA SER A 36 1.95 -20.83 0.39
C SER A 36 3.17 -20.58 1.29
N GLY A 37 3.12 -19.55 2.14
CA GLY A 37 4.26 -19.14 2.94
C GLY A 37 4.53 -19.98 4.20
N PRO A 38 5.66 -19.71 4.88
CA PRO A 38 6.13 -20.48 6.03
C PRO A 38 5.25 -20.29 7.27
N VAL A 39 4.71 -19.09 7.50
CA VAL A 39 3.81 -18.80 8.63
C VAL A 39 2.47 -19.50 8.43
N MET A 40 1.92 -19.42 7.22
CA MET A 40 0.71 -20.14 6.82
C MET A 40 0.87 -21.65 6.97
N THR A 41 1.97 -22.20 6.49
CA THR A 41 2.28 -23.63 6.58
C THR A 41 2.38 -24.07 8.04
N PHE A 42 3.19 -23.37 8.84
CA PHE A 42 3.39 -23.68 10.26
C PHE A 42 2.09 -23.58 11.09
N TYR A 43 1.24 -22.59 10.81
CA TYR A 43 -0.06 -22.49 11.50
C TYR A 43 -1.02 -23.61 11.09
N SER A 44 -0.99 -24.05 9.83
CA SER A 44 -1.93 -25.07 9.30
C SER A 44 -1.87 -26.40 10.06
N ASP A 45 -0.74 -26.72 10.69
CA ASP A 45 -0.58 -27.88 11.58
C ASP A 45 -1.55 -27.91 12.77
N VAL A 46 -2.10 -26.76 13.20
CA VAL A 46 -3.08 -26.71 14.30
C VAL A 46 -4.49 -27.11 13.85
N ILE A 47 -4.80 -27.08 12.55
CA ILE A 47 -6.13 -27.40 12.00
C ILE A 47 -6.60 -28.82 12.44
N PRO A 48 -5.84 -29.91 12.22
CA PRO A 48 -6.26 -31.24 12.69
C PRO A 48 -6.38 -31.33 14.21
N ARG A 49 -5.57 -30.57 14.97
CA ARG A 49 -5.65 -30.54 16.43
C ARG A 49 -6.91 -29.80 16.92
N ALA A 50 -7.33 -28.75 16.22
CA ALA A 50 -8.50 -27.94 16.57
C ALA A 50 -9.83 -28.67 16.33
N GLN A 51 -9.88 -29.62 15.40
CA GLN A 51 -11.05 -30.50 15.22
C GLN A 51 -11.37 -31.28 16.50
N ALA A 52 -10.35 -31.79 17.20
CA ALA A 52 -10.50 -32.43 18.51
C ALA A 52 -10.88 -31.46 19.65
N TRP A 53 -10.95 -30.16 19.38
CA TRP A 53 -11.46 -29.13 20.29
C TRP A 53 -12.86 -28.63 19.89
N GLY A 54 -13.51 -29.24 18.89
CA GLY A 54 -14.82 -28.84 18.39
C GLY A 54 -14.79 -27.72 17.34
N LEU A 55 -13.61 -27.35 16.82
CA LEU A 55 -13.44 -26.18 15.95
C LEU A 55 -13.02 -26.57 14.52
N LYS A 56 -13.64 -25.92 13.53
CA LYS A 56 -13.23 -25.96 12.12
C LYS A 56 -12.53 -24.65 11.77
N LEU A 57 -11.21 -24.64 11.85
CA LEU A 57 -10.43 -23.45 11.52
C LEU A 57 -10.34 -23.24 10.00
N LYS A 58 -10.50 -21.99 9.57
CA LYS A 58 -10.30 -21.51 8.19
C LYS A 58 -9.27 -20.40 8.23
N PHE A 59 -8.22 -20.47 7.44
CA PHE A 59 -7.17 -19.46 7.41
C PHE A 59 -7.22 -18.65 6.12
N VAL A 60 -7.12 -17.33 6.24
CA VAL A 60 -7.08 -16.37 5.15
C VAL A 60 -5.74 -15.65 5.24
N ALA A 61 -4.90 -15.81 4.21
CA ALA A 61 -3.57 -15.22 4.18
C ALA A 61 -3.62 -13.76 3.70
N TYR A 62 -2.78 -12.91 4.30
CA TYR A 62 -2.57 -11.52 3.93
C TYR A 62 -1.06 -11.23 3.92
N THR A 63 -0.58 -10.55 2.89
CA THR A 63 0.83 -10.14 2.78
C THR A 63 1.15 -8.89 3.61
N GLU A 64 0.15 -8.04 3.86
CA GLU A 64 0.24 -6.85 4.70
C GLU A 64 -0.37 -7.06 6.08
N GLU A 65 0.42 -6.85 7.14
CA GLU A 65 -0.08 -6.95 8.53
C GLU A 65 -1.18 -5.92 8.84
N THR A 66 -1.14 -4.75 8.19
CA THR A 66 -2.12 -3.68 8.41
C THR A 66 -3.52 -4.07 7.95
N ASP A 67 -3.63 -4.87 6.89
CA ASP A 67 -4.90 -5.45 6.46
C ASP A 67 -5.42 -6.50 7.45
N VAL A 68 -4.56 -7.36 8.00
CA VAL A 68 -4.96 -8.29 9.07
C VAL A 68 -5.56 -7.53 10.27
N VAL A 69 -4.92 -6.44 10.71
CA VAL A 69 -5.45 -5.58 11.79
C VAL A 69 -6.81 -4.99 11.42
N LYS A 70 -6.98 -4.50 10.19
CA LYS A 70 -8.23 -3.92 9.67
C LYS A 70 -9.36 -4.96 9.65
N GLN A 71 -9.10 -6.14 9.11
CA GLN A 71 -10.10 -7.22 8.99
C GLN A 71 -10.49 -7.80 10.35
N PHE A 72 -9.52 -7.98 11.26
CA PHE A 72 -9.77 -8.44 12.62
C PHE A 72 -10.64 -7.46 13.44
N LYS A 73 -10.33 -6.15 13.34
CA LYS A 73 -11.14 -5.09 13.97
C LYS A 73 -12.53 -4.93 13.36
N ALA A 74 -12.68 -5.23 12.06
CA ALA A 74 -13.97 -5.19 11.36
C ALA A 74 -14.89 -6.37 11.71
N GLY A 75 -14.41 -7.39 12.42
CA GLY A 75 -15.17 -8.59 12.78
C GLY A 75 -14.94 -9.80 11.86
N ASN A 76 -14.36 -9.58 10.67
CA ASN A 76 -14.30 -10.56 9.57
C ASN A 76 -13.47 -11.82 9.84
N CYS A 77 -12.63 -11.81 10.88
CA CYS A 77 -11.88 -12.96 11.37
C CYS A 77 -11.97 -13.03 12.89
N GLU A 78 -12.29 -14.18 13.48
CA GLU A 78 -12.36 -14.39 14.93
C GLU A 78 -10.99 -14.34 15.62
N ALA A 79 -9.91 -14.62 14.87
CA ALA A 79 -8.53 -14.47 15.31
C ALA A 79 -7.64 -13.83 14.25
N ALA A 80 -6.49 -13.31 14.68
CA ALA A 80 -5.48 -12.67 13.86
C ALA A 80 -4.07 -13.15 14.22
N VAL A 81 -3.26 -13.50 13.24
CA VAL A 81 -1.82 -13.76 13.41
C VAL A 81 -1.04 -12.54 12.92
N LEU A 82 -0.27 -11.92 13.81
CA LEU A 82 0.44 -10.66 13.62
C LEU A 82 1.80 -10.69 14.31
N THR A 83 2.70 -9.79 13.94
CA THR A 83 3.89 -9.49 14.75
C THR A 83 3.48 -8.86 16.08
N SER A 84 4.37 -8.98 17.08
CA SER A 84 4.24 -8.31 18.36
C SER A 84 4.19 -6.78 18.28
N ILE A 85 4.71 -6.19 17.19
CA ILE A 85 4.63 -4.76 16.89
C ILE A 85 3.15 -4.34 16.80
N LEU A 86 2.37 -5.03 15.97
CA LEU A 86 0.94 -4.72 15.80
C LEU A 86 0.03 -5.45 16.81
N SER A 87 0.42 -6.59 17.38
CA SER A 87 -0.41 -7.28 18.40
C SER A 87 -0.52 -6.49 19.71
N ARG A 88 0.50 -5.67 20.04
CA ARG A 88 0.62 -4.87 21.28
C ARG A 88 -0.61 -4.02 21.58
N GLN A 89 -1.32 -3.56 20.54
CA GLN A 89 -2.54 -2.74 20.67
C GLN A 89 -3.74 -3.50 21.26
N PHE A 90 -3.71 -4.84 21.24
CA PHE A 90 -4.79 -5.70 21.75
C PHE A 90 -4.49 -6.21 23.17
N VAL A 91 -3.26 -6.65 23.43
CA VAL A 91 -2.81 -7.14 24.74
C VAL A 91 -1.39 -6.64 25.01
N LYS A 92 -1.25 -5.61 25.85
CA LYS A 92 0.02 -4.91 26.06
C LYS A 92 1.07 -5.79 26.75
N PHE A 93 0.65 -6.73 27.61
CA PHE A 93 1.57 -7.68 28.25
C PHE A 93 2.25 -8.58 27.21
N ALA A 94 1.46 -9.20 26.33
CA ALA A 94 1.95 -10.04 25.24
C ALA A 94 2.78 -9.24 24.24
N GLY A 95 2.36 -8.01 23.92
CA GLY A 95 3.16 -7.08 23.13
C GLY A 95 4.51 -6.72 23.76
N THR A 96 4.78 -7.00 25.05
CA THR A 96 6.10 -6.74 25.67
C THR A 96 7.07 -7.93 25.55
N MET A 97 6.68 -9.03 24.91
CA MET A 97 7.51 -10.24 24.77
C MET A 97 8.70 -10.09 23.82
N ASP A 98 8.63 -9.12 22.90
CA ASP A 98 9.64 -8.77 21.91
C ASP A 98 10.61 -7.66 22.36
N ALA A 99 10.42 -7.12 23.57
CA ALA A 99 11.13 -5.93 24.01
C ALA A 99 12.65 -6.16 23.99
N ILE A 100 13.42 -5.20 23.47
CA ILE A 100 14.88 -5.36 23.24
C ILE A 100 15.60 -5.94 24.46
N GLY A 101 16.30 -7.06 24.28
CA GLY A 101 17.02 -7.79 25.32
C GLY A 101 16.17 -8.29 26.49
N ALA A 102 14.82 -8.35 26.36
CA ALA A 102 13.96 -8.91 27.39
C ALA A 102 14.15 -10.42 27.52
N ILE A 103 14.26 -11.14 26.39
CA ILE A 103 14.56 -12.56 26.37
C ILE A 103 15.91 -12.73 25.66
N ASN A 104 16.96 -12.98 26.45
CA ASN A 104 18.36 -12.97 25.98
C ASN A 104 18.97 -14.37 25.77
N SER A 105 18.19 -15.44 25.86
CA SER A 105 18.63 -16.82 25.56
C SER A 105 17.46 -17.71 25.13
N GLU A 106 17.76 -18.78 24.39
CA GLU A 106 16.78 -19.80 23.98
C GLU A 106 16.11 -20.45 25.19
N LYS A 107 16.91 -20.90 26.17
CA LYS A 107 16.42 -21.41 27.46
C LYS A 107 15.54 -20.40 28.22
N GLY A 108 15.81 -19.10 28.06
CA GLY A 108 14.98 -18.02 28.58
C GLY A 108 13.64 -17.89 27.84
N LEU A 109 13.64 -18.12 26.52
CA LEU A 109 12.45 -18.13 25.70
C LEU A 109 11.55 -19.33 26.01
N GLU A 110 12.12 -20.54 26.04
CA GLU A 110 11.41 -21.76 26.45
C GLU A 110 10.76 -21.58 27.82
N LEU A 111 11.51 -21.07 28.81
CA LEU A 111 10.99 -20.81 30.14
C LEU A 111 9.87 -19.74 30.15
N ALA A 112 9.95 -18.73 29.28
CA ALA A 112 8.90 -17.72 29.12
C ALA A 112 7.62 -18.33 28.53
N ILE A 113 7.70 -19.03 27.38
CA ILE A 113 6.56 -19.68 26.73
C ILE A 113 5.94 -20.72 27.68
N ALA A 114 6.74 -21.60 28.27
CA ALA A 114 6.29 -22.62 29.22
C ALA A 114 5.64 -22.02 30.49
N THR A 115 6.07 -20.83 30.93
CA THR A 115 5.44 -20.13 32.05
C THR A 115 4.06 -19.59 31.65
N LEU A 116 3.94 -19.00 30.46
CA LEU A 116 2.70 -18.37 29.96
C LEU A 116 1.64 -19.40 29.49
N SER A 117 2.05 -20.61 29.10
CA SER A 117 1.15 -21.72 28.78
C SER A 117 0.41 -22.30 30.01
N ARG A 118 0.84 -21.99 31.23
CA ARG A 118 0.16 -22.40 32.47
C ARG A 118 -1.15 -21.63 32.64
N SER A 119 -2.24 -22.32 32.98
CA SER A 119 -3.58 -21.70 33.15
C SER A 119 -3.57 -20.45 34.05
N ARG A 120 -2.87 -20.50 35.21
CA ARG A 120 -2.71 -19.34 36.12
C ARG A 120 -2.06 -18.11 35.46
N ALA A 121 -1.16 -18.31 34.49
CA ALA A 121 -0.49 -17.23 33.76
C ALA A 121 -1.31 -16.72 32.55
N GLY A 122 -2.26 -17.51 32.04
CA GLY A 122 -3.12 -17.12 30.91
C GLY A 122 -3.86 -15.80 31.12
N LYS A 123 -4.21 -15.45 32.37
CA LYS A 123 -4.81 -14.15 32.73
C LYS A 123 -3.92 -12.94 32.43
N LEU A 124 -2.60 -13.12 32.24
CA LEU A 124 -1.69 -12.06 31.80
C LEU A 124 -1.75 -11.84 30.28
N MET A 125 -2.25 -12.83 29.53
CA MET A 125 -2.39 -12.78 28.07
C MET A 125 -3.77 -12.27 27.63
N ILE A 126 -4.58 -11.76 28.56
CA ILE A 126 -5.96 -11.28 28.35
C ILE A 126 -6.02 -9.79 28.63
N GLU A 127 -6.61 -9.02 27.72
CA GLU A 127 -6.91 -7.60 27.90
C GLU A 127 -8.24 -7.28 27.18
N ASN A 128 -9.23 -6.78 27.92
CA ASN A 128 -10.61 -6.62 27.44
C ASN A 128 -11.17 -7.93 26.85
N ASN A 129 -11.74 -7.87 25.63
CA ASN A 129 -12.24 -9.02 24.88
C ASN A 129 -11.15 -9.73 24.03
N TYR A 130 -9.87 -9.39 24.21
CA TYR A 130 -8.78 -10.00 23.45
C TYR A 130 -7.95 -10.95 24.31
N GLU A 131 -7.54 -12.07 23.74
CA GLU A 131 -6.56 -12.98 24.32
C GLU A 131 -5.46 -13.30 23.32
N VAL A 132 -4.20 -13.26 23.75
CA VAL A 132 -3.09 -13.80 22.97
C VAL A 132 -2.97 -15.30 23.26
N VAL A 133 -3.48 -16.09 22.33
CA VAL A 133 -3.62 -17.55 22.42
C VAL A 133 -2.36 -18.29 21.98
N THR A 134 -1.44 -17.63 21.27
CA THR A 134 -0.08 -18.13 21.03
C THR A 134 0.92 -16.97 21.00
N THR A 135 2.16 -17.24 21.36
CA THR A 135 3.31 -16.41 21.03
C THR A 135 4.45 -17.34 20.68
N PHE A 136 5.19 -17.03 19.60
CA PHE A 136 6.34 -17.83 19.19
C PHE A 136 7.38 -16.98 18.43
N PRO A 137 8.66 -17.37 18.47
CA PRO A 137 9.71 -16.66 17.75
C PRO A 137 9.62 -16.93 16.24
N VAL A 138 9.84 -15.89 15.42
CA VAL A 138 10.29 -16.06 14.02
C VAL A 138 11.81 -16.13 13.90
N GLY A 139 12.53 -15.70 14.93
CA GLY A 139 13.98 -15.80 14.99
C GLY A 139 14.65 -14.77 15.87
N SER A 140 15.97 -14.94 15.99
CA SER A 140 16.89 -13.96 16.52
C SER A 140 16.92 -12.71 15.63
N MET A 141 16.64 -11.52 16.16
CA MET A 141 16.71 -10.27 15.40
C MET A 141 18.13 -9.71 15.45
N TYR A 142 18.75 -9.59 14.29
CA TYR A 142 20.11 -9.07 14.10
C TYR A 142 20.08 -7.73 13.37
N ALA A 143 21.17 -6.95 13.50
CA ALA A 143 21.38 -5.76 12.70
C ALA A 143 22.10 -6.13 11.40
N PHE A 144 21.39 -5.99 10.28
CA PHE A 144 21.94 -6.05 8.94
C PHE A 144 22.39 -4.63 8.59
N VAL A 145 23.68 -4.45 8.32
CA VAL A 145 24.32 -3.15 8.08
C VAL A 145 24.91 -3.11 6.69
N LYS A 146 24.72 -1.98 5.99
CA LYS A 146 25.23 -1.75 4.64
C LYS A 146 26.76 -1.66 4.57
N ASP A 147 27.41 -1.33 5.69
CA ASP A 147 28.87 -1.26 5.81
C ASP A 147 29.32 -1.90 7.13
N ARG A 148 30.34 -2.76 7.08
CA ARG A 148 30.88 -3.50 8.24
C ARG A 148 31.54 -2.62 9.29
N SER A 149 31.85 -1.35 8.97
CA SER A 149 32.29 -0.36 9.96
C SER A 149 31.18 0.09 10.92
N ILE A 150 29.93 -0.35 10.70
CA ILE A 150 28.80 -0.10 11.60
C ILE A 150 28.64 -1.33 12.52
N ASP A 151 29.51 -1.50 13.52
CA ASP A 151 29.57 -2.72 14.34
C ASP A 151 29.40 -2.53 15.87
N THR A 152 29.38 -1.30 16.40
CA THR A 152 28.99 -0.98 17.78
C THR A 152 27.76 -0.04 17.83
N ILE A 153 27.25 0.30 19.02
CA ILE A 153 26.08 1.21 19.12
C ILE A 153 26.47 2.67 18.79
N ASP A 154 27.73 3.06 18.91
CA ASP A 154 28.15 4.43 18.61
C ASP A 154 28.23 4.71 17.09
N GLU A 155 28.62 3.75 16.24
CA GLU A 155 28.62 3.95 14.76
C GLU A 155 27.21 3.96 14.15
N PHE A 156 26.17 3.57 14.89
CA PHE A 156 24.76 3.76 14.49
C PHE A 156 24.36 5.25 14.51
N SER A 157 25.15 6.13 15.13
CA SER A 157 24.88 7.57 15.18
C SER A 157 24.90 8.18 13.77
N GLY A 158 23.81 8.85 13.39
CA GLY A 158 23.65 9.48 12.08
C GLY A 158 23.28 8.53 10.92
N GLN A 159 23.38 7.21 11.10
CA GLN A 159 22.95 6.19 10.13
C GLN A 159 21.43 6.15 9.99
N LYS A 160 20.91 5.79 8.82
CA LYS A 160 19.48 5.66 8.57
C LYS A 160 19.02 4.25 8.95
N ILE A 161 18.15 4.14 9.94
CA ILE A 161 17.64 2.85 10.47
C ILE A 161 16.16 2.67 10.12
N ALA A 162 15.81 1.49 9.58
CA ALA A 162 14.43 1.13 9.29
C ALA A 162 13.59 1.01 10.57
N ILE A 163 12.43 1.67 10.55
CA ILE A 163 11.38 1.56 11.57
C ILE A 163 10.18 0.85 10.95
N LEU A 164 10.14 -0.47 11.08
CA LEU A 164 9.08 -1.30 10.53
C LEU A 164 7.73 -1.01 11.21
N ASN A 165 6.68 -0.77 10.43
CA ASN A 165 5.29 -0.65 10.90
C ASN A 165 5.11 0.31 12.09
N ASN A 166 5.92 1.36 12.16
CA ASN A 166 5.99 2.34 13.25
C ASN A 166 6.33 1.76 14.64
N ASP A 167 7.18 0.73 14.70
CA ASP A 167 7.59 0.10 15.97
C ASP A 167 8.14 1.13 16.99
N PRO A 168 7.44 1.33 18.13
CA PRO A 168 7.86 2.29 19.14
C PRO A 168 9.20 1.91 19.80
N GLN A 169 9.59 0.62 19.83
CA GLN A 169 10.90 0.26 20.37
C GLN A 169 12.04 0.62 19.42
N MET A 170 11.82 0.53 18.11
CA MET A 170 12.80 0.96 17.10
C MET A 170 12.91 2.48 17.04
N TYR A 171 11.81 3.23 17.20
CA TYR A 171 11.89 4.69 17.41
C TYR A 171 12.71 5.05 18.66
N LYS A 172 12.54 4.30 19.77
CA LYS A 172 13.34 4.53 20.99
C LYS A 172 14.80 4.12 20.80
N PHE A 173 15.07 3.05 20.07
CA PHE A 173 16.41 2.65 19.65
C PHE A 173 17.09 3.81 18.92
N ALA A 174 16.52 4.24 17.78
CA ALA A 174 17.07 5.30 16.93
C ALA A 174 17.31 6.60 17.72
N SER A 175 16.36 6.97 18.59
CA SER A 175 16.50 8.15 19.46
C SER A 175 17.66 8.05 20.47
N LEU A 176 18.01 6.85 20.96
CA LEU A 176 19.06 6.65 21.95
C LEU A 176 20.43 6.35 21.33
N SER A 177 20.48 5.79 20.11
CA SER A 177 21.69 5.63 19.28
C SER A 177 22.00 6.87 18.43
N LYS A 178 21.12 7.89 18.41
CA LYS A 178 21.21 9.08 17.54
C LYS A 178 21.14 8.75 16.05
N SER A 179 20.56 7.61 15.69
CA SER A 179 20.28 7.22 14.30
C SER A 179 19.11 8.04 13.72
N LYS A 180 19.05 8.13 12.39
CA LYS A 180 17.97 8.77 11.64
C LYS A 180 16.87 7.72 11.37
N PRO A 181 15.68 7.82 11.98
CA PRO A 181 14.61 6.85 11.72
C PRO A 181 14.03 7.02 10.32
N VAL A 182 13.85 5.92 9.59
CA VAL A 182 13.13 5.86 8.30
C VAL A 182 11.97 4.89 8.45
N THR A 183 10.73 5.38 8.38
CA THR A 183 9.53 4.53 8.47
C THR A 183 9.39 3.66 7.23
N VAL A 184 9.20 2.36 7.42
CA VAL A 184 9.08 1.37 6.34
C VAL A 184 7.95 0.38 6.62
N THR A 185 7.46 -0.26 5.57
CA THR A 185 6.52 -1.39 5.60
C THR A 185 7.23 -2.67 5.18
N LEU A 186 6.60 -3.82 5.44
CA LEU A 186 7.11 -5.12 4.97
C LEU A 186 7.23 -5.21 3.45
N SER A 187 6.42 -4.43 2.72
CA SER A 187 6.46 -4.30 1.26
C SER A 187 7.59 -3.43 0.70
N ASN A 188 8.30 -2.62 1.49
CA ASN A 188 9.30 -1.69 0.95
C ASN A 188 10.62 -1.59 1.72
N PHE A 189 10.74 -2.19 2.90
CA PHE A 189 11.98 -2.10 3.69
C PHE A 189 13.18 -2.73 2.96
N ALA A 190 12.96 -3.83 2.23
CA ALA A 190 13.98 -4.55 1.50
C ALA A 190 14.56 -3.66 0.39
N ASP A 191 13.73 -3.17 -0.53
CA ASP A 191 14.15 -2.27 -1.61
C ASP A 191 14.86 -1.02 -1.08
N LYS A 192 14.40 -0.45 0.04
CA LYS A 192 15.04 0.69 0.69
C LYS A 192 16.43 0.35 1.26
N PHE A 193 16.65 -0.87 1.73
CA PHE A 193 17.97 -1.35 2.13
C PHE A 193 18.86 -1.65 0.92
N LYS A 194 18.32 -2.37 -0.09
CA LYS A 194 19.02 -2.70 -1.35
C LYS A 194 19.52 -1.46 -2.10
N THR A 195 18.68 -0.43 -2.20
CA THR A 195 19.04 0.87 -2.79
C THR A 195 19.88 1.77 -1.87
N GLY A 196 20.02 1.41 -0.59
CA GLY A 196 20.73 2.22 0.39
C GLY A 196 20.02 3.51 0.80
N GLU A 197 18.70 3.60 0.60
CA GLU A 197 17.87 4.61 1.27
C GLU A 197 17.90 4.41 2.80
N VAL A 198 18.02 3.16 3.25
CA VAL A 198 18.27 2.75 4.64
C VAL A 198 19.65 2.09 4.73
N ASP A 199 20.40 2.38 5.80
CA ASP A 199 21.74 1.85 6.04
C ASP A 199 21.74 0.66 7.02
N ILE A 200 20.69 0.55 7.85
CA ILE A 200 20.54 -0.49 8.88
C ILE A 200 19.10 -1.04 8.88
N VAL A 201 18.93 -2.35 8.73
CA VAL A 201 17.65 -3.05 8.98
C VAL A 201 17.79 -4.07 10.11
N ILE A 202 16.78 -4.13 11.00
CA ILE A 202 16.75 -5.09 12.11
C ILE A 202 15.79 -6.22 11.75
N MET A 203 16.32 -7.40 11.45
CA MET A 203 15.57 -8.52 10.85
C MET A 203 16.04 -9.88 11.39
N PRO A 204 15.22 -10.94 11.27
CA PRO A 204 15.65 -12.30 11.58
C PRO A 204 16.50 -12.88 10.44
N ALA A 205 17.31 -13.90 10.73
CA ALA A 205 18.11 -14.62 9.72
C ALA A 205 17.26 -15.10 8.53
N LEU A 206 16.03 -15.58 8.79
CA LEU A 206 15.04 -15.97 7.78
C LEU A 206 14.77 -14.90 6.71
N ALA A 207 14.95 -13.61 7.04
CA ALA A 207 14.74 -12.53 6.09
C ALA A 207 15.86 -12.41 5.03
N TYR A 208 17.06 -12.96 5.30
CA TYR A 208 18.22 -12.87 4.40
C TYR A 208 17.91 -13.39 3.00
N ASN A 209 17.36 -14.61 2.91
CA ASN A 209 16.90 -15.21 1.65
C ASN A 209 15.50 -14.72 1.26
N THR A 210 14.55 -14.66 2.19
CA THR A 210 13.13 -14.33 1.90
C THR A 210 12.93 -12.93 1.28
N PHE A 211 13.79 -11.98 1.61
CA PHE A 211 13.72 -10.59 1.12
C PHE A 211 15.02 -10.15 0.41
N GLU A 212 15.85 -11.10 -0.02
CA GLU A 212 17.07 -10.86 -0.80
C GLU A 212 18.02 -9.83 -0.16
N LEU A 213 18.12 -9.80 1.18
CA LEU A 213 18.88 -8.77 1.89
C LEU A 213 20.38 -8.83 1.58
N TYR A 214 20.88 -9.95 1.03
CA TYR A 214 22.23 -10.07 0.49
C TYR A 214 22.56 -9.01 -0.56
N GLU A 215 21.59 -8.54 -1.36
CA GLU A 215 21.82 -7.48 -2.35
C GLU A 215 22.11 -6.12 -1.68
N GLY A 216 21.51 -5.85 -0.52
CA GLY A 216 21.78 -4.65 0.28
C GLY A 216 23.04 -4.75 1.14
N LEU A 217 23.49 -5.96 1.46
CA LEU A 217 24.79 -6.20 2.09
C LEU A 217 25.93 -6.07 1.05
N ALA A 218 25.74 -6.59 -0.17
CA ALA A 218 26.75 -6.63 -1.23
C ALA A 218 28.11 -7.15 -0.70
N ASP A 219 29.24 -6.53 -1.09
CA ASP A 219 30.57 -6.90 -0.61
C ASP A 219 31.00 -6.17 0.68
N LYS A 220 30.31 -5.07 1.02
CA LYS A 220 30.73 -4.14 2.09
C LYS A 220 29.99 -4.30 3.40
N GLY A 221 28.81 -4.91 3.37
CA GLY A 221 27.92 -5.04 4.51
C GLY A 221 28.20 -6.27 5.38
N GLY A 222 27.38 -6.39 6.40
CA GLY A 222 27.39 -7.57 7.26
C GLY A 222 26.23 -7.62 8.23
N ILE A 223 26.27 -8.62 9.09
CA ILE A 223 25.24 -8.90 10.09
C ILE A 223 25.95 -9.00 11.43
N ILE A 224 25.65 -8.09 12.36
CA ILE A 224 26.23 -8.11 13.70
C ILE A 224 25.79 -9.39 14.42
N ASP A 225 26.73 -10.22 14.90
CA ASP A 225 26.45 -11.54 15.51
C ASP A 225 25.81 -11.49 16.91
N TYR A 226 25.05 -10.43 17.19
CA TYR A 226 24.36 -10.19 18.45
C TYR A 226 22.84 -10.12 18.28
N ARG A 227 22.13 -11.04 18.93
CA ARG A 227 20.66 -11.04 18.98
C ARG A 227 20.16 -9.88 19.85
N LEU A 228 19.56 -8.87 19.23
CA LEU A 228 18.94 -7.73 19.91
C LEU A 228 17.67 -8.15 20.67
N TYR A 229 16.84 -8.99 20.05
CA TYR A 229 15.63 -9.58 20.65
C TYR A 229 15.17 -10.79 19.83
N TYR A 230 14.11 -11.46 20.28
CA TYR A 230 13.38 -12.40 19.44
C TYR A 230 12.22 -11.68 18.76
N GLY A 231 12.15 -11.73 17.44
CA GLY A 231 10.97 -11.29 16.70
C GLY A 231 9.83 -12.25 17.03
N MET A 232 8.69 -11.75 17.49
CA MET A 232 7.57 -12.59 17.93
C MET A 232 6.38 -12.47 16.99
N LEU A 233 5.84 -13.62 16.59
CA LEU A 233 4.50 -13.72 16.05
C LEU A 233 3.52 -14.13 17.15
N GLN A 234 2.30 -13.60 17.09
CA GLN A 234 1.26 -13.79 18.08
C GLN A 234 -0.09 -14.03 17.41
N THR A 235 -0.86 -15.00 17.91
CA THR A 235 -2.29 -15.10 17.60
C THR A 235 -3.09 -14.34 18.65
N ILE A 236 -3.84 -13.32 18.22
CA ILE A 236 -4.87 -12.65 19.02
C ILE A 236 -6.22 -13.28 18.67
N ALA A 237 -7.01 -13.67 19.67
CA ALA A 237 -8.38 -14.16 19.50
C ALA A 237 -9.38 -13.21 20.18
N ARG A 238 -10.58 -13.05 19.58
CA ARG A 238 -11.75 -12.47 20.26
C ARG A 238 -12.32 -13.49 21.24
N ARG A 239 -12.32 -13.20 22.54
CA ARG A 239 -12.60 -14.20 23.60
C ARG A 239 -14.03 -14.70 23.59
N ASP A 240 -14.99 -13.84 23.28
CA ASP A 240 -16.40 -14.17 23.06
C ASP A 240 -16.64 -15.13 21.88
N GLN A 241 -15.64 -15.32 21.00
CA GLN A 241 -15.74 -16.16 19.81
C GLN A 241 -15.13 -17.56 19.97
N PHE A 242 -14.62 -17.94 21.14
CA PHE A 242 -14.01 -19.25 21.36
C PHE A 242 -14.38 -19.85 22.73
N PRO A 243 -14.28 -21.18 22.91
CA PRO A 243 -14.38 -21.82 24.22
C PRO A 243 -13.39 -21.22 25.24
N GLU A 244 -13.78 -21.14 26.52
CA GLU A 244 -12.97 -20.48 27.57
C GLU A 244 -11.56 -21.08 27.70
N ASP A 245 -11.38 -22.37 27.44
CA ASP A 245 -10.10 -23.06 27.52
C ASP A 245 -9.27 -23.01 26.21
N PHE A 246 -9.79 -22.41 25.14
CA PHE A 246 -9.15 -22.38 23.82
C PHE A 246 -7.76 -21.73 23.88
N GLY A 247 -7.61 -20.60 24.57
CA GLY A 247 -6.32 -19.95 24.74
C GLY A 247 -5.31 -20.79 25.51
N ASN A 248 -5.76 -21.62 26.46
CA ASN A 248 -4.89 -22.56 27.16
C ASN A 248 -4.49 -23.73 26.25
N LYS A 249 -5.43 -24.30 25.48
CA LYS A 249 -5.18 -25.35 24.48
C LYS A 249 -4.16 -24.90 23.43
N MET A 250 -4.33 -23.72 22.86
CA MET A 250 -3.41 -23.14 21.87
C MET A 250 -2.01 -22.90 22.42
N ARG A 251 -1.86 -22.28 23.61
CA ARG A 251 -0.54 -22.06 24.22
C ARG A 251 0.18 -23.36 24.57
N ASN A 252 -0.52 -24.39 25.03
CA ASN A 252 0.08 -25.70 25.29
C ASN A 252 0.44 -26.45 24.00
N TYR A 253 -0.40 -26.38 22.97
CA TYR A 253 -0.05 -26.92 21.65
C TYR A 253 1.20 -26.25 21.09
N MET A 254 1.26 -24.92 21.09
CA MET A 254 2.41 -24.16 20.57
C MET A 254 3.71 -24.48 21.34
N LEU A 255 3.63 -24.72 22.65
CA LEU A 255 4.77 -25.17 23.45
C LEU A 255 5.38 -26.50 22.95
N THR A 256 4.56 -27.43 22.44
CA THR A 256 5.07 -28.68 21.83
C THR A 256 5.78 -28.47 20.50
N ARG A 257 5.56 -27.33 19.84
CA ARG A 257 6.19 -26.99 18.55
C ARG A 257 7.54 -26.27 18.70
N MET A 258 7.96 -25.90 19.92
CA MET A 258 9.21 -25.13 20.15
C MET A 258 10.44 -25.73 19.47
N LYS A 259 10.65 -27.05 19.51
CA LYS A 259 11.79 -27.69 18.83
C LYS A 259 11.78 -27.49 17.30
N ALA A 260 10.61 -27.49 16.66
CA ALA A 260 10.50 -27.26 15.23
C ALA A 260 10.77 -25.78 14.88
N MET A 261 10.32 -24.86 15.74
CA MET A 261 10.56 -23.42 15.58
C MET A 261 12.04 -23.08 15.76
N ASN A 262 12.69 -23.61 16.80
CA ASN A 262 14.12 -23.40 17.03
C ASN A 262 14.95 -23.99 15.87
N LYS A 263 14.57 -25.15 15.31
CA LYS A 263 15.22 -25.71 14.11
C LYS A 263 15.12 -24.76 12.92
N MET A 264 13.93 -24.22 12.62
CA MET A 264 13.75 -23.26 11.51
C MET A 264 14.66 -22.02 11.66
N VAL A 265 14.88 -21.56 12.89
CA VAL A 265 15.79 -20.43 13.16
C VAL A 265 17.25 -20.80 12.95
N VAL A 266 17.69 -21.97 13.46
CA VAL A 266 19.07 -22.45 13.29
C VAL A 266 19.39 -22.71 11.83
N ASP A 267 18.50 -23.39 11.10
CA ASP A 267 18.67 -23.67 9.67
C ASP A 267 18.87 -22.36 8.87
N ALA A 268 18.04 -21.34 9.15
CA ALA A 268 18.17 -20.02 8.51
C ALA A 268 19.42 -19.23 8.94
N GLU A 269 19.94 -19.44 10.15
CA GLU A 269 21.23 -18.87 10.60
C GLU A 269 22.43 -19.56 9.92
N GLU A 270 22.34 -20.87 9.65
CA GLU A 270 23.37 -21.67 8.96
C GLU A 270 23.41 -21.43 7.44
N GLU A 271 22.28 -21.09 6.81
CA GLU A 271 22.21 -20.70 5.38
C GLU A 271 23.00 -19.42 5.06
N ILE A 272 23.24 -18.55 6.04
CA ILE A 272 23.91 -17.26 5.83
C ILE A 272 25.44 -17.49 5.68
N PRO A 273 26.05 -17.07 4.54
CA PRO A 273 27.49 -17.19 4.32
C PRO A 273 28.33 -16.58 5.45
N LYS A 274 29.30 -17.34 5.96
CA LYS A 274 30.13 -16.97 7.13
C LYS A 274 30.81 -15.60 7.02
N HIS A 275 31.09 -15.11 5.82
CA HIS A 275 31.71 -13.81 5.61
C HIS A 275 30.77 -12.64 5.96
N TYR A 276 29.45 -12.79 5.86
CA TYR A 276 28.51 -11.73 6.22
C TYR A 276 28.47 -11.45 7.72
N TRP A 277 28.70 -12.45 8.56
CA TRP A 277 28.70 -12.25 10.01
C TRP A 277 29.86 -11.34 10.46
N ILE A 278 29.54 -10.35 11.29
CA ILE A 278 30.46 -9.45 11.96
C ILE A 278 30.57 -9.92 13.41
N LYS A 279 31.75 -10.39 13.80
CA LYS A 279 31.97 -11.05 15.09
C LYS A 279 32.21 -10.05 16.22
N THR A 280 31.26 -9.93 17.15
CA THR A 280 31.35 -9.02 18.29
C THR A 280 32.24 -9.55 19.41
N ASN A 281 33.05 -8.65 19.97
CA ASN A 281 33.84 -8.88 21.18
C ASN A 281 32.96 -8.69 22.45
N GLN A 282 33.49 -8.98 23.64
CA GLN A 282 32.70 -8.87 24.88
C GLN A 282 32.28 -7.43 25.22
N PHE A 283 33.10 -6.42 24.88
CA PHE A 283 32.77 -5.02 25.15
C PHE A 283 31.50 -4.58 24.39
N VAL A 284 31.40 -4.92 23.10
CA VAL A 284 30.20 -4.64 22.29
C VAL A 284 28.97 -5.40 22.83
N LYS A 285 29.16 -6.64 23.31
CA LYS A 285 28.08 -7.43 23.93
C LYS A 285 27.54 -6.76 25.19
N ASP A 286 28.43 -6.29 26.07
CA ASP A 286 28.07 -5.59 27.30
C ASP A 286 27.41 -4.24 26.99
N GLU A 287 27.94 -3.49 26.00
CA GLU A 287 27.36 -2.23 25.53
C GLU A 287 25.92 -2.41 25.05
N ILE A 288 25.67 -3.37 24.15
CA ILE A 288 24.33 -3.65 23.63
C ILE A 288 23.39 -4.10 24.76
N ASP A 289 23.87 -4.88 25.73
CA ASP A 289 23.08 -5.28 26.91
C ASP A 289 22.68 -4.06 27.77
N HIS A 290 23.61 -3.13 28.00
CA HIS A 290 23.38 -1.86 28.69
C HIS A 290 22.42 -0.94 27.91
N PHE A 291 22.58 -0.85 26.58
CA PHE A 291 21.71 -0.09 25.69
C PHE A 291 20.28 -0.64 25.66
N SER A 292 20.15 -1.95 25.50
CA SER A 292 18.87 -2.68 25.55
C SER A 292 18.14 -2.43 26.87
N LYS A 293 18.86 -2.42 28.00
CA LYS A 293 18.28 -2.07 29.32
C LYS A 293 17.76 -0.64 29.35
N ARG A 294 18.49 0.35 28.80
CA ARG A 294 18.01 1.75 28.69
C ARG A 294 16.72 1.83 27.88
N ILE A 295 16.64 1.14 26.74
CA ILE A 295 15.44 1.09 25.89
C ILE A 295 14.25 0.47 26.65
N ARG A 296 14.43 -0.69 27.31
CA ARG A 296 13.35 -1.35 28.08
C ARG A 296 12.74 -0.44 29.13
N LEU A 297 13.58 0.31 29.86
CA LEU A 297 13.16 1.23 30.92
C LEU A 297 12.51 2.49 30.37
N ALA A 298 13.08 3.12 29.33
CA ALA A 298 12.48 4.28 28.69
C ALA A 298 11.07 3.97 28.13
N LEU A 299 10.91 2.82 27.48
CA LEU A 299 9.61 2.33 27.00
C LEU A 299 8.66 1.90 28.13
N GLN A 300 9.17 1.60 29.33
CA GLN A 300 8.34 1.38 30.50
C GLN A 300 7.77 2.70 31.02
N ASP A 301 8.60 3.75 31.08
CA ASP A 301 8.22 5.09 31.53
C ASP A 301 7.26 5.78 30.53
N ASP A 302 7.49 5.61 29.22
CA ASP A 302 6.58 6.02 28.14
C ASP A 302 5.26 5.23 28.12
N GLN A 303 5.13 4.20 28.97
CA GLN A 303 3.99 3.29 29.03
C GLN A 303 3.74 2.48 27.73
N ILE A 304 4.79 2.16 26.98
CA ILE A 304 4.73 1.22 25.84
C ILE A 304 4.92 -0.23 26.30
N ASN A 305 5.87 -0.48 27.20
CA ASN A 305 6.12 -1.79 27.80
C ASN A 305 5.26 -2.02 29.05
N ASN A 306 4.86 -3.27 29.26
CA ASN A 306 4.13 -3.70 30.44
C ASN A 306 5.10 -3.97 31.62
N PRO A 307 4.94 -3.31 32.78
CA PRO A 307 5.87 -3.48 33.91
C PRO A 307 5.84 -4.89 34.51
N THR A 308 4.71 -5.59 34.44
CA THR A 308 4.58 -6.98 34.91
C THR A 308 5.34 -7.94 33.99
N ALA A 309 5.27 -7.71 32.67
CA ALA A 309 6.04 -8.48 31.68
C ALA A 309 7.56 -8.24 31.85
N LEU A 310 8.00 -6.98 31.93
CA LEU A 310 9.41 -6.67 32.19
C LEU A 310 9.93 -7.29 33.49
N LYS A 311 9.10 -7.32 34.55
CA LYS A 311 9.44 -7.99 35.82
C LYS A 311 9.50 -9.52 35.70
N LEU A 312 8.65 -10.14 34.88
CA LEU A 312 8.74 -11.58 34.56
C LEU A 312 10.05 -11.88 33.83
N PHE A 313 10.36 -11.14 32.77
CA PHE A 313 11.58 -11.38 31.99
C PHE A 313 12.85 -11.08 32.78
N TRP A 314 12.87 -10.05 33.62
CA TRP A 314 13.95 -9.81 34.57
C TRP A 314 14.16 -11.01 35.51
N LYS A 315 13.10 -11.59 36.07
CA LYS A 315 13.20 -12.81 36.90
C LYS A 315 13.78 -14.00 36.12
N ILE A 316 13.42 -14.15 34.83
CA ILE A 316 13.95 -15.21 33.97
C ILE A 316 15.44 -15.00 33.74
N ARG A 317 15.85 -13.81 33.27
CA ARG A 317 17.27 -13.48 33.02
C ARG A 317 18.12 -13.68 34.28
N CYS A 318 17.69 -13.13 35.42
CA CYS A 318 18.41 -13.23 36.69
C CYS A 318 18.38 -14.62 37.35
N ARG A 319 17.50 -15.52 36.91
CA ARG A 319 17.52 -16.94 37.31
C ARG A 319 18.52 -17.74 36.46
N LEU A 320 18.70 -17.37 35.20
CA LEU A 320 19.61 -18.06 34.27
C LEU A 320 21.05 -17.54 34.39
N ASP A 321 21.20 -16.26 34.67
CA ASP A 321 22.48 -15.59 34.88
C ASP A 321 22.33 -14.51 35.99
N PRO A 322 22.65 -14.85 37.25
CA PRO A 322 22.60 -13.92 38.37
C PRO A 322 23.69 -12.83 38.32
N SER A 323 24.72 -12.96 37.49
CA SER A 323 25.88 -12.05 37.48
C SER A 323 25.57 -10.68 36.88
N ARG A 324 24.52 -10.60 36.04
CA ARG A 324 24.14 -9.41 35.28
C ARG A 324 23.88 -8.21 36.19
N GLY A 325 24.44 -7.05 35.85
CA GLY A 325 24.33 -5.83 36.65
C GLY A 325 22.90 -5.32 36.90
N GLU A 326 21.89 -5.78 36.16
CA GLU A 326 20.47 -5.51 36.45
C GLU A 326 19.86 -6.39 37.54
N CYS A 327 20.49 -7.49 37.96
CA CYS A 327 19.91 -8.44 38.92
C CYS A 327 19.97 -7.97 40.38
N LYS A 328 20.66 -6.86 40.66
CA LYS A 328 20.69 -6.22 41.98
C LYS A 328 19.33 -5.67 42.43
N ALA A 329 18.46 -5.26 41.50
CA ALA A 329 17.13 -4.75 41.81
C ALA A 329 16.15 -4.95 40.63
N PRO A 330 14.87 -5.31 40.87
CA PRO A 330 13.88 -5.42 39.82
C PRO A 330 13.56 -4.06 39.18
N PRO A 331 13.07 -4.02 37.92
CA PRO A 331 12.53 -2.81 37.32
C PRO A 331 11.48 -2.16 38.23
N LYS A 332 11.62 -0.86 38.50
CA LYS A 332 10.72 -0.13 39.39
C LYS A 332 9.31 -0.17 38.82
N VAL A 333 8.33 -0.58 39.62
CA VAL A 333 6.91 -0.44 39.23
C VAL A 333 6.53 1.02 39.46
N VAL A 334 6.33 1.77 38.37
CA VAL A 334 5.93 3.18 38.41
C VAL A 334 4.66 3.32 39.27
N SER A 335 4.73 4.12 40.34
CA SER A 335 3.67 4.16 41.37
C SER A 335 2.38 4.76 40.83
N LYS A 336 1.23 4.42 41.44
CA LYS A 336 -0.09 5.01 41.07
C LYS A 336 -0.10 6.55 41.11
N ARG A 337 0.75 7.18 41.92
CA ARG A 337 0.86 8.66 42.02
C ARG A 337 1.63 9.25 40.84
N VAL A 338 2.73 8.63 40.42
CA VAL A 338 3.39 8.98 39.13
C VAL A 338 2.47 8.63 37.96
N LYS A 339 1.67 7.57 38.04
CA LYS A 339 0.67 7.22 37.04
C LYS A 339 -0.39 8.32 36.88
N LYS A 340 -0.88 8.96 37.96
CA LYS A 340 -1.79 10.11 37.88
C LYS A 340 -1.10 11.32 37.24
N ASN A 341 0.08 11.72 37.74
CA ASN A 341 0.81 12.87 37.20
C ASN A 341 1.27 12.66 35.75
N ASN A 342 1.65 11.44 35.36
CA ASN A 342 1.96 11.11 33.97
C ASN A 342 0.70 10.99 33.11
N ILE A 343 -0.45 10.54 33.62
CA ILE A 343 -1.71 10.61 32.87
C ILE A 343 -2.17 12.06 32.71
N GLU A 344 -2.01 12.93 33.71
CA GLU A 344 -2.32 14.36 33.60
C GLU A 344 -1.34 15.08 32.67
N LYS A 345 -0.04 14.75 32.73
CA LYS A 345 0.99 15.29 31.82
C LYS A 345 0.88 14.73 30.41
N GLN A 346 0.58 13.44 30.23
CA GLN A 346 0.31 12.82 28.93
C GLN A 346 -1.04 13.25 28.37
N LYS A 347 -2.05 13.52 29.19
CA LYS A 347 -3.31 14.13 28.74
C LYS A 347 -3.08 15.59 28.36
N ALA A 348 -2.35 16.38 29.14
CA ALA A 348 -1.97 17.74 28.73
C ALA A 348 -1.09 17.74 27.47
N GLN A 349 -0.17 16.79 27.32
CA GLN A 349 0.68 16.65 26.13
C GLN A 349 -0.07 16.05 24.93
N ALA A 350 -1.03 15.15 25.13
CA ALA A 350 -1.88 14.60 24.08
C ALA A 350 -2.97 15.59 23.67
N ASP A 351 -3.53 16.38 24.59
CA ASP A 351 -4.44 17.48 24.30
C ASP A 351 -3.68 18.63 23.62
N ALA A 352 -2.44 18.92 24.01
CA ALA A 352 -1.59 19.89 23.31
C ALA A 352 -1.10 19.38 21.95
N ALA A 353 -0.76 18.09 21.83
CA ALA A 353 -0.39 17.47 20.56
C ALA A 353 -1.60 17.26 19.65
N ALA A 354 -2.78 16.97 20.18
CA ALA A 354 -4.04 16.90 19.44
C ALA A 354 -4.52 18.30 19.05
N LYS A 355 -4.33 19.34 19.88
CA LYS A 355 -4.55 20.74 19.47
C LYS A 355 -3.56 21.15 18.38
N LYS A 356 -2.25 20.89 18.55
CA LYS A 356 -1.25 21.18 17.51
C LYS A 356 -1.46 20.35 16.25
N LYS A 357 -1.92 19.10 16.35
CA LYS A 357 -2.25 18.24 15.21
C LYS A 357 -3.53 18.71 14.53
N LEU A 358 -4.59 19.02 15.26
CA LEU A 358 -5.82 19.61 14.74
C LEU A 358 -5.58 20.99 14.12
N GLU A 359 -4.67 21.79 14.68
CA GLU A 359 -4.29 23.09 14.13
C GLU A 359 -3.39 22.94 12.91
N ALA A 360 -2.43 22.01 12.91
CA ALA A 360 -1.66 21.65 11.72
C ALA A 360 -2.53 21.02 10.62
N GLU A 361 -3.53 20.21 10.97
CA GLU A 361 -4.52 19.63 10.06
C GLU A 361 -5.49 20.70 9.56
N ARG A 362 -5.91 21.66 10.38
CA ARG A 362 -6.70 22.83 9.93
C ARG A 362 -5.89 23.75 9.03
N ILE A 363 -4.61 23.97 9.31
CA ILE A 363 -3.70 24.75 8.47
C ILE A 363 -3.40 23.99 7.16
N ALA A 364 -3.18 22.67 7.22
CA ALA A 364 -2.98 21.84 6.04
C ALA A 364 -4.27 21.74 5.19
N HIS A 365 -5.43 21.62 5.82
CA HIS A 365 -6.73 21.63 5.14
C HIS A 365 -7.06 23.02 4.57
N ALA A 366 -6.73 24.11 5.27
CA ALA A 366 -6.86 25.46 4.74
C ALA A 366 -5.94 25.67 3.53
N LYS A 367 -4.65 25.31 3.64
CA LYS A 367 -3.68 25.35 2.54
C LYS A 367 -4.08 24.43 1.38
N LYS A 368 -4.66 23.26 1.65
CA LYS A 368 -5.18 22.35 0.62
C LYS A 368 -6.41 22.92 -0.07
N ALA A 369 -7.36 23.50 0.68
CA ALA A 369 -8.54 24.15 0.12
C ALA A 369 -8.19 25.44 -0.65
N GLU A 370 -7.16 26.17 -0.21
CA GLU A 370 -6.60 27.33 -0.91
C GLU A 370 -5.88 26.89 -2.19
N ALA A 371 -5.04 25.85 -2.14
CA ALA A 371 -4.39 25.28 -3.31
C ALA A 371 -5.41 24.68 -4.30
N GLU A 372 -6.47 24.03 -3.84
CA GLU A 372 -7.58 23.53 -4.68
C GLU A 372 -8.39 24.68 -5.29
N ARG A 373 -8.59 25.80 -4.58
CA ARG A 373 -9.20 27.02 -5.14
C ARG A 373 -8.30 27.64 -6.21
N LEU A 374 -7.00 27.77 -5.94
CA LEU A 374 -6.02 28.33 -6.88
C LEU A 374 -5.88 27.44 -8.13
N ALA A 375 -5.89 26.12 -7.95
CA ALA A 375 -5.87 25.15 -9.05
C ALA A 375 -7.16 25.19 -9.87
N LYS A 376 -8.33 25.35 -9.25
CA LYS A 376 -9.60 25.56 -9.97
C LYS A 376 -9.61 26.88 -10.74
N GLN A 377 -9.11 27.96 -10.14
CA GLN A 377 -8.97 29.25 -10.83
C GLN A 377 -8.05 29.15 -12.05
N ARG A 378 -6.88 28.50 -11.90
CA ARG A 378 -5.96 28.26 -13.02
C ARG A 378 -6.58 27.37 -14.11
N ALA A 379 -7.24 26.28 -13.75
CA ALA A 379 -7.92 25.41 -14.72
C ALA A 379 -9.07 26.13 -15.44
N GLU A 380 -9.77 27.04 -14.77
CA GLU A 380 -10.81 27.86 -15.37
C GLU A 380 -10.23 28.96 -16.27
N GLU A 381 -9.10 29.55 -15.90
CA GLU A 381 -8.34 30.51 -16.71
C GLU A 381 -7.73 29.86 -17.95
N GLU A 382 -7.11 28.68 -17.81
CA GLU A 382 -6.62 27.84 -18.92
C GLU A 382 -7.76 27.45 -19.86
N LYS A 383 -8.93 27.07 -19.32
CA LYS A 383 -10.12 26.75 -20.13
C LYS A 383 -10.63 27.98 -20.89
N ARG A 384 -10.72 29.16 -20.26
CA ARG A 384 -11.09 30.40 -20.96
C ARG A 384 -10.07 30.78 -22.03
N LEU A 385 -8.77 30.63 -21.77
CA LEU A 385 -7.71 30.90 -22.74
C LEU A 385 -7.77 29.92 -23.92
N GLN A 386 -8.13 28.66 -23.67
CA GLN A 386 -8.33 27.67 -24.71
C GLN A 386 -9.61 27.94 -25.52
N GLU A 387 -10.72 28.28 -24.88
CA GLU A 387 -11.95 28.72 -25.57
C GLU A 387 -11.71 29.97 -26.43
N GLN A 388 -10.90 30.92 -25.96
CA GLN A 388 -10.47 32.08 -26.75
C GLN A 388 -9.64 31.67 -27.97
N LYS A 389 -8.65 30.80 -27.80
CA LYS A 389 -7.83 30.27 -28.92
C LYS A 389 -8.67 29.50 -29.93
N GLU A 390 -9.64 28.70 -29.48
CA GLU A 390 -10.57 27.99 -30.35
C GLU A 390 -11.49 28.95 -31.11
N GLN A 391 -11.98 30.02 -30.48
CA GLN A 391 -12.75 31.07 -31.16
C GLN A 391 -11.91 31.84 -32.19
N GLU A 392 -10.65 32.15 -31.87
CA GLU A 392 -9.71 32.82 -32.77
C GLU A 392 -9.34 31.93 -33.96
N GLN A 393 -9.10 30.64 -33.73
CA GLN A 393 -8.91 29.65 -34.80
C GLN A 393 -10.13 29.52 -35.70
N ARG A 394 -11.35 29.46 -35.15
CA ARG A 394 -12.59 29.41 -35.95
C ARG A 394 -12.76 30.66 -36.81
N LYS A 395 -12.53 31.85 -36.27
CA LYS A 395 -12.56 33.11 -37.05
C LYS A 395 -11.54 33.10 -38.18
N LEU A 396 -10.31 32.64 -37.92
CA LEU A 396 -9.27 32.52 -38.94
C LEU A 396 -9.63 31.47 -40.02
N GLU A 397 -10.36 30.42 -39.65
CA GLU A 397 -10.84 29.40 -40.58
C GLU A 397 -12.03 29.89 -41.42
N GLU A 398 -12.97 30.63 -40.82
CA GLU A 398 -14.06 31.34 -41.51
C GLU A 398 -13.50 32.38 -42.50
N GLU A 399 -12.49 33.17 -42.10
CA GLU A 399 -11.82 34.14 -42.97
C GLU A 399 -11.10 33.46 -44.15
N LYS A 400 -10.43 32.33 -43.91
CA LYS A 400 -9.83 31.51 -44.98
C LYS A 400 -10.88 30.93 -45.93
N GLN A 401 -12.03 30.47 -45.42
CA GLN A 401 -13.12 29.97 -46.25
C GLN A 401 -13.72 31.09 -47.11
N LEU A 402 -13.93 32.28 -46.54
CA LEU A 402 -14.42 33.44 -47.28
C LEU A 402 -13.43 33.87 -48.38
N LEU A 403 -12.13 33.92 -48.07
CA LEU A 403 -11.09 34.21 -49.05
C LEU A 403 -11.04 33.17 -50.18
N ALA A 404 -11.18 31.87 -49.85
CA ALA A 404 -11.25 30.80 -50.84
C ALA A 404 -12.50 30.91 -51.73
N GLN A 405 -13.65 31.29 -51.17
CA GLN A 405 -14.87 31.57 -51.95
C GLN A 405 -14.68 32.76 -52.89
N GLN A 406 -14.09 33.85 -52.42
CA GLN A 406 -13.76 35.01 -53.26
C GLN A 406 -12.80 34.64 -54.40
N GLN A 407 -11.78 33.82 -54.14
CA GLN A 407 -10.86 33.33 -55.17
C GLN A 407 -11.59 32.43 -56.20
N GLN A 408 -12.49 31.55 -55.76
CA GLN A 408 -13.32 30.74 -56.67
C GLN A 408 -14.27 31.60 -57.51
N GLU A 409 -14.85 32.66 -56.93
CA GLU A 409 -15.71 33.59 -57.65
C GLU A 409 -14.92 34.42 -58.67
N GLN A 410 -13.75 34.94 -58.31
CA GLN A 410 -12.85 35.62 -59.24
C GLN A 410 -12.43 34.71 -60.40
N ALA A 411 -12.08 33.45 -60.12
CA ALA A 411 -11.74 32.47 -61.15
C ALA A 411 -12.94 32.16 -62.09
N ARG A 412 -14.17 32.08 -61.57
CA ARG A 412 -15.38 31.95 -62.41
C ARG A 412 -15.60 33.17 -63.29
N LEU A 413 -15.50 34.39 -62.74
CA LEU A 413 -15.65 35.64 -63.49
C LEU A 413 -14.54 35.84 -64.53
N GLU A 414 -13.34 35.30 -64.29
CA GLU A 414 -12.26 35.27 -65.28
C GLU A 414 -12.54 34.24 -66.39
N GLU A 415 -13.04 33.05 -66.07
CA GLU A 415 -13.42 32.06 -67.08
C GLU A 415 -14.63 32.52 -67.92
N GLU A 416 -15.64 33.13 -67.30
CA GLU A 416 -16.78 33.75 -68.01
C GLU A 416 -16.29 34.84 -68.98
N ARG A 417 -15.34 35.68 -68.58
CA ARG A 417 -14.72 36.66 -69.49
C ARG A 417 -13.95 35.99 -70.63
N ARG A 418 -13.21 34.91 -70.37
CA ARG A 418 -12.51 34.15 -71.43
C ARG A 418 -13.49 33.52 -72.42
N ILE A 419 -14.62 32.97 -71.95
CA ILE A 419 -15.68 32.42 -72.78
C ILE A 419 -16.34 33.54 -73.62
N GLU A 420 -16.61 34.70 -73.03
CA GLU A 420 -17.18 35.85 -73.74
C GLU A 420 -16.24 36.43 -74.79
N GLU A 421 -14.95 36.56 -74.48
CA GLU A 421 -13.91 36.96 -75.44
C GLU A 421 -13.81 35.97 -76.61
N GLN A 422 -13.90 34.66 -76.34
CA GLN A 422 -13.97 33.63 -77.39
C GLN A 422 -15.23 33.76 -78.25
N ARG A 423 -16.40 34.05 -77.63
CA ARG A 423 -17.66 34.27 -78.36
C ARG A 423 -17.55 35.49 -79.28
N ILE A 424 -17.08 36.62 -78.76
CA ILE A 424 -16.87 37.85 -79.53
C ILE A 424 -15.86 37.63 -80.67
N ALA A 425 -14.81 36.83 -80.44
CA ALA A 425 -13.84 36.47 -81.49
C ALA A 425 -14.48 35.62 -82.60
N GLN A 426 -15.32 34.63 -82.24
CA GLN A 426 -16.07 33.81 -83.21
C GLN A 426 -17.10 34.64 -83.99
N GLU A 427 -17.83 35.56 -83.33
CA GLU A 427 -18.78 36.45 -84.00
C GLU A 427 -18.09 37.41 -84.97
N LYS A 428 -16.94 37.99 -84.59
CA LYS A 428 -16.12 38.81 -85.50
C LYS A 428 -15.66 38.02 -86.72
N LEU A 429 -15.26 36.76 -86.54
CA LEU A 429 -14.79 35.91 -87.63
C LEU A 429 -15.95 35.58 -88.60
N LYS A 430 -17.13 35.22 -88.08
CA LYS A 430 -18.35 35.07 -88.90
C LYS A 430 -18.73 36.35 -89.64
N LEU A 431 -18.70 37.50 -88.98
CA LEU A 431 -18.99 38.79 -89.61
C LEU A 431 -17.99 39.14 -90.72
N GLU A 432 -16.73 38.71 -90.59
CA GLU A 432 -15.71 38.88 -91.63
C GLU A 432 -15.95 37.92 -92.82
N GLU A 433 -16.40 36.69 -92.57
CA GLU A 433 -16.84 35.74 -93.60
C GLU A 433 -18.09 36.25 -94.35
N GLU A 434 -19.12 36.71 -93.63
CA GLU A 434 -20.33 37.31 -94.20
C GLU A 434 -20.03 38.56 -95.03
N LYS A 435 -19.13 39.43 -94.56
CA LYS A 435 -18.68 40.60 -95.34
C LYS A 435 -17.99 40.20 -96.64
N LYS A 436 -17.13 39.18 -96.62
CA LYS A 436 -16.49 38.65 -97.83
C LYS A 436 -17.51 38.02 -98.78
N ALA A 437 -18.51 37.32 -98.27
CA ALA A 437 -19.60 36.76 -99.07
C ALA A 437 -20.48 37.85 -99.71
N LEU A 438 -20.89 38.87 -98.95
CA LEU A 438 -21.64 40.03 -99.45
C LEU A 438 -20.83 40.88 -100.44
N GLU A 439 -19.52 40.99 -100.27
CA GLU A 439 -18.64 41.68 -101.22
C GLU A 439 -18.55 40.89 -102.55
N GLN A 440 -18.44 39.56 -102.49
CA GLN A 440 -18.55 38.70 -103.68
C GLN A 440 -19.94 38.79 -104.34
N GLU A 441 -21.02 38.72 -103.57
CA GLU A 441 -22.39 38.84 -104.09
C GLU A 441 -22.65 40.21 -104.70
N ARG A 442 -22.17 41.30 -104.08
CA ARG A 442 -22.23 42.65 -104.67
C ARG A 442 -21.46 42.71 -105.98
N ILE A 443 -20.26 42.14 -106.07
CA ILE A 443 -19.50 42.10 -107.33
C ILE A 443 -20.32 41.40 -108.43
N VAL A 444 -21.03 40.31 -108.12
CA VAL A 444 -21.92 39.60 -109.06
C VAL A 444 -23.20 40.39 -109.38
N LEU A 445 -23.83 41.02 -108.40
CA LEU A 445 -25.03 41.84 -108.61
C LEU A 445 -24.74 43.14 -109.36
N GLU A 446 -23.56 43.73 -109.18
CA GLU A 446 -23.15 44.93 -109.91
C GLU A 446 -22.75 44.58 -111.35
N GLN A 447 -22.23 43.37 -111.59
CA GLN A 447 -22.17 42.79 -112.95
C GLN A 447 -23.58 42.67 -113.56
N ALA A 448 -24.55 42.07 -112.85
CA ALA A 448 -25.91 41.84 -113.36
C ALA A 448 -26.80 43.10 -113.48
N LYS A 449 -26.70 44.08 -112.57
CA LYS A 449 -27.53 45.30 -112.62
C LYS A 449 -27.13 46.20 -113.79
N ASN A 450 -25.85 46.22 -114.14
CA ASN A 450 -25.37 46.85 -115.36
C ASN A 450 -26.04 46.23 -116.62
N GLU A 451 -26.46 44.96 -116.58
CA GLU A 451 -27.30 44.34 -117.61
C GLU A 451 -28.77 44.82 -117.55
N LEU A 452 -29.32 45.17 -116.37
CA LEU A 452 -30.77 45.19 -116.09
C LEU A 452 -31.50 46.55 -116.02
N GLU A 453 -30.88 47.66 -115.61
CA GLU A 453 -31.59 48.89 -115.16
C GLU A 453 -32.41 49.68 -116.22
N LYS A 454 -33.53 49.10 -116.68
CA LYS A 454 -34.46 49.65 -117.68
C LYS A 454 -35.92 49.23 -117.34
N LYS A 455 -36.41 49.56 -116.13
CA LYS A 455 -37.56 48.88 -115.46
C LYS A 455 -38.65 49.77 -114.81
N GLU A 456 -39.67 49.15 -114.20
CA GLU A 456 -41.07 49.63 -114.07
C GLU A 456 -41.57 49.98 -112.63
N SER A 457 -42.64 50.78 -112.51
CA SER A 457 -43.41 51.08 -111.27
C SER A 457 -44.86 51.55 -111.58
N TRP A 458 -45.90 51.14 -110.81
CA TRP A 458 -47.31 51.17 -111.33
C TRP A 458 -48.55 51.54 -110.45
N SER A 459 -48.76 51.10 -109.19
CA SER A 459 -50.10 51.26 -108.50
C SER A 459 -50.09 51.30 -106.95
N LEU A 460 -51.12 51.92 -106.32
CA LEU A 460 -51.43 51.98 -104.86
C LEU A 460 -52.79 52.70 -104.52
N TRP A 461 -53.92 52.02 -104.27
CA TRP A 461 -55.24 52.70 -104.13
C TRP A 461 -56.13 52.29 -102.92
N ASP A 462 -55.94 51.10 -102.36
CA ASP A 462 -57.05 50.14 -102.47
C ASP A 462 -58.08 50.05 -101.32
N PHE A 463 -57.82 50.60 -100.11
CA PHE A 463 -58.62 50.24 -98.91
C PHE A 463 -58.80 51.36 -97.86
N LEU A 464 -60.02 51.53 -97.31
CA LEU A 464 -60.31 52.34 -96.10
C LEU A 464 -61.70 52.13 -95.41
N PHE A 465 -62.51 51.10 -95.72
CA PHE A 465 -63.93 51.04 -95.32
C PHE A 465 -64.41 49.74 -94.63
N GLY A 466 -65.09 49.86 -93.46
CA GLY A 466 -65.85 48.79 -92.78
C GLY A 466 -66.29 49.19 -91.34
N TRP A 467 -67.59 49.08 -91.02
CA TRP A 467 -68.21 49.57 -89.74
C TRP A 467 -67.48 49.07 -88.47
N ILE A 468 -67.00 49.94 -87.55
CA ILE A 468 -67.66 50.98 -86.71
C ILE A 468 -68.30 50.38 -85.46
#